data_AF-A0A6J8BBH7-F1
#
_entry.id   AF-A0A6J8BBH7-F1
#
_cell.length_a   1.000
_cell.length_b   1.000
_cell.length_c   1.000
_cell.angle_alpha   90.00
_cell.angle_beta   90.00
_cell.angle_gamma   90.00
#
_symmetry.space_group_name_H-M   'P 1'
#
loop_
_entity.id
_entity.type
_entity.pdbx_description
1 polymer ?
#
loop_
_entity_poly.entity_id
_entity_poly.type
_entity_poly.pdbx_seq_one_letter_code
_entity_poly.pdbx_strand_id
1 'polypeptide(L)'
;MYRGISLILTYFFSTFLLESECACTLPSQLTGNWWDSRTNGVVTFSSLAVTSGWQLTINAAVWNTFTCVESDSSYLVFRSDTHNHLFGVDYYAIYCLEYSSLTTNSYSYYVRSNVEDFTGKRVFLLDQLQDPSYTSTAQYCNHTNGPDTREYNVLVKQDMQQSVHLQQYFPDPLLGVFSYTVNDGTSTSCAGTGSVWDGCYVNGGIDRTTAVLNYTQCATLVMGSTSGVFYNVANVTESGSTYYTILINSDGTDPIFTCIAVSQSGSTRSISTNPGGCAANQVPTSRTSHADSVLIALTEYVFTTTTSTTTMMPTTSNNDSSNTNPSTGESSSGGSNTAAVVGAVLSILLLIAIIIIAFLIYQKYFKGKKSQIQHRQSLKGNCTDIKPPLPPDSDFTLSENPNSKDYNSRVKQVSLQNKLSVECLEYDGTLNEKTKPLASSMSPFAMTSTIYSQPEPLNEALRRNLTPLPEQPRPPTSSAIRTKPLPPIHN
;
A
#
# COMPACT_ATOMS: atom_id res chain seq x y z
N MET A 1 40.43 42.96 9.69
CA MET A 1 39.79 42.47 8.44
C MET A 1 39.52 40.96 8.47
N TYR A 2 40.47 40.11 8.88
CA TYR A 2 40.28 38.64 8.94
C TYR A 2 39.18 38.14 9.91
N ARG A 3 38.98 38.79 11.07
CA ARG A 3 37.91 38.41 12.02
C ARG A 3 36.48 38.66 11.52
N GLY A 4 36.28 39.68 10.67
CA GLY A 4 34.97 39.99 10.10
C GLY A 4 34.56 39.02 8.98
N ILE A 5 35.53 38.55 8.20
CA ILE A 5 35.30 37.56 7.13
C ILE A 5 34.97 36.18 7.73
N SER A 6 35.61 35.81 8.84
CA SER A 6 35.28 34.57 9.56
C SER A 6 33.84 34.56 10.06
N LEU A 7 33.38 35.61 10.75
CA LEU A 7 32.01 35.68 11.27
C LEU A 7 30.94 35.69 10.17
N ILE A 8 31.21 36.34 9.03
CA ILE A 8 30.28 36.33 7.88
C ILE A 8 30.23 34.94 7.25
N LEU A 9 31.36 34.24 7.11
CA LEU A 9 31.39 32.86 6.60
C LEU A 9 30.73 31.88 7.56
N THR A 10 30.92 32.01 8.87
CA THR A 10 30.24 31.15 9.86
C THR A 10 28.74 31.42 9.88
N TYR A 11 28.32 32.68 9.75
CA TYR A 11 26.90 33.04 9.65
C TYR A 11 26.27 32.55 8.34
N PHE A 12 26.98 32.68 7.21
CA PHE A 12 26.52 32.15 5.93
C PHE A 12 26.45 30.62 5.93
N PHE A 13 27.46 29.93 6.49
CA PHE A 13 27.44 28.48 6.65
C PHE A 13 26.38 28.03 7.64
N SER A 14 26.14 28.76 8.74
CA SER A 14 25.06 28.39 9.67
C SER A 14 23.69 28.59 9.03
N THR A 15 23.46 29.66 8.26
CA THR A 15 22.18 29.84 7.54
C THR A 15 22.02 28.86 6.38
N PHE A 16 23.10 28.41 5.73
CA PHE A 16 23.04 27.36 4.70
C PHE A 16 22.91 25.95 5.27
N LEU A 17 23.35 25.72 6.51
CA LEU A 17 23.23 24.44 7.22
C LEU A 17 21.92 24.35 8.05
N LEU A 18 21.22 25.46 8.27
CA LEU A 18 19.93 25.49 8.99
C LEU A 18 18.73 25.11 8.10
N GLU A 19 18.95 24.88 6.80
CA GLU A 19 17.93 24.43 5.84
C GLU A 19 18.35 23.13 5.13
N SER A 20 19.29 22.37 5.72
CA SER A 20 19.29 20.93 5.47
C SER A 20 18.18 20.32 6.32
N GLU A 21 16.93 20.60 5.94
CA GLU A 21 15.87 19.62 6.17
C GLU A 21 16.50 18.28 5.75
N CYS A 22 16.57 17.32 6.66
CA CYS A 22 17.02 15.97 6.34
C CYS A 22 16.14 15.50 5.19
N ALA A 23 16.61 15.63 3.95
CA ALA A 23 15.81 15.33 2.78
C ALA A 23 15.36 13.88 2.92
N CYS A 24 14.03 13.66 2.99
CA CYS A 24 13.51 12.31 3.07
C CYS A 24 14.14 11.49 1.96
N THR A 25 14.89 10.47 2.34
CA THR A 25 15.52 9.54 1.40
C THR A 25 14.77 8.23 1.48
N LEU A 26 14.31 7.76 0.31
CA LEU A 26 13.68 6.46 0.19
C LEU A 26 14.74 5.36 0.37
N PRO A 27 14.35 4.18 0.88
CA PRO A 27 15.25 3.03 0.92
C PRO A 27 15.89 2.81 -0.45
N SER A 28 17.21 2.64 -0.51
CA SER A 28 17.94 2.55 -1.77
C SER A 28 17.46 1.38 -2.64
N GLN A 29 16.96 0.33 -1.99
CA GLN A 29 16.36 -0.82 -2.65
C GLN A 29 15.11 -0.45 -3.44
N LEU A 30 14.32 0.54 -2.99
CA LEU A 30 13.09 1.00 -3.63
C LEU A 30 13.36 1.81 -4.91
N THR A 31 14.57 2.30 -5.15
CA THR A 31 14.87 3.09 -6.36
C THR A 31 14.73 2.24 -7.63
N GLY A 32 14.09 2.80 -8.66
CA GLY A 32 13.87 2.17 -9.96
C GLY A 32 12.39 1.95 -10.27
N ASN A 33 12.11 1.02 -11.19
CA ASN A 33 10.76 0.72 -11.64
C ASN A 33 10.16 -0.47 -10.88
N TRP A 34 8.90 -0.33 -10.52
CA TRP A 34 8.13 -1.27 -9.73
C TRP A 34 6.74 -1.43 -10.31
N TRP A 35 6.26 -2.66 -10.37
CA TRP A 35 4.85 -2.94 -10.54
C TRP A 35 4.11 -2.68 -9.24
N ASP A 36 3.03 -1.92 -9.31
CA ASP A 36 2.20 -1.56 -8.17
C ASP A 36 0.81 -2.17 -8.32
N SER A 37 0.41 -3.01 -7.36
CA SER A 37 -0.91 -3.64 -7.37
C SER A 37 -2.05 -2.62 -7.25
N ARG A 38 -1.79 -1.43 -6.71
CA ARG A 38 -2.81 -0.38 -6.56
C ARG A 38 -3.21 0.24 -7.88
N THR A 39 -2.22 0.56 -8.71
CA THR A 39 -2.43 1.17 -10.03
C THR A 39 -2.54 0.13 -11.14
N ASN A 40 -2.17 -1.13 -10.84
CA ASN A 40 -1.99 -2.21 -11.80
C ASN A 40 -1.06 -1.79 -12.96
N GLY A 41 0.02 -1.07 -12.61
CA GLY A 41 0.93 -0.44 -13.56
C GLY A 41 2.32 -0.21 -12.98
N VAL A 42 3.20 0.40 -13.77
CA VAL A 42 4.57 0.70 -13.35
C VAL A 42 4.63 2.03 -12.62
N VAL A 43 5.26 2.03 -11.45
CA VAL A 43 5.63 3.19 -10.65
C VAL A 43 7.15 3.30 -10.62
N THR A 44 7.67 4.51 -10.79
CA THR A 44 9.10 4.78 -10.78
C THR A 44 9.47 5.61 -9.56
N PHE A 45 10.39 5.09 -8.77
CA PHE A 45 10.94 5.75 -7.59
C PHE A 45 12.37 6.22 -7.89
N SER A 46 12.65 7.47 -7.53
CA SER A 46 14.01 7.98 -7.36
C SER A 46 14.45 7.81 -5.90
N SER A 47 15.63 8.31 -5.53
CA SER A 47 16.05 8.30 -4.12
C SER A 47 15.21 9.22 -3.22
N LEU A 48 14.43 10.14 -3.78
CA LEU A 48 13.73 11.20 -3.03
C LEU A 48 12.24 11.33 -3.39
N ALA A 49 11.74 10.65 -4.42
CA ALA A 49 10.43 10.94 -4.99
C ALA A 49 9.86 9.78 -5.80
N VAL A 50 8.54 9.77 -5.97
CA VAL A 50 7.83 9.05 -7.02
C VAL A 50 7.76 9.93 -8.26
N THR A 51 8.46 9.53 -9.32
CA THR A 51 8.60 10.34 -10.53
C THR A 51 7.56 10.03 -11.60
N SER A 52 6.92 8.86 -11.53
CA SER A 52 5.84 8.46 -12.45
C SER A 52 5.05 7.26 -11.92
N GLY A 53 3.87 7.03 -12.49
CA GLY A 53 3.01 5.86 -12.25
C GLY A 53 1.89 6.10 -11.25
N TRP A 54 2.12 6.93 -10.24
CA TRP A 54 1.03 7.43 -9.41
C TRP A 54 0.34 8.61 -10.06
N GLN A 55 -0.99 8.57 -10.09
CA GLN A 55 -1.81 9.66 -10.59
C GLN A 55 -3.05 9.82 -9.71
N LEU A 56 -3.28 11.05 -9.25
CA LEU A 56 -4.54 11.45 -8.63
C LEU A 56 -5.21 12.46 -9.57
N THR A 57 -6.48 12.21 -9.91
CA THR A 57 -7.27 13.11 -10.74
C THR A 57 -8.55 13.49 -10.03
N ILE A 58 -8.80 14.80 -9.85
CA ILE A 58 -10.00 15.35 -9.21
C ILE A 58 -10.49 16.52 -10.07
N ASN A 59 -11.72 16.46 -10.63
CA ASN A 59 -12.30 17.55 -11.42
C ASN A 59 -11.35 18.15 -12.49
N ALA A 60 -10.63 17.30 -13.22
CA ALA A 60 -9.59 17.63 -14.20
C ALA A 60 -8.24 18.14 -13.66
N ALA A 61 -8.11 18.44 -12.37
CA ALA A 61 -6.81 18.61 -11.73
C ALA A 61 -6.08 17.27 -11.64
N VAL A 62 -4.78 17.27 -11.95
CA VAL A 62 -3.95 16.06 -11.96
C VAL A 62 -2.69 16.28 -11.12
N TRP A 63 -2.40 15.34 -10.23
CA TRP A 63 -1.11 15.20 -9.55
C TRP A 63 -0.48 13.88 -9.97
N ASN A 64 0.73 13.94 -10.53
CA ASN A 64 1.41 12.78 -11.13
C ASN A 64 2.85 12.56 -10.64
N THR A 65 3.38 13.48 -9.83
CA THR A 65 4.69 13.36 -9.21
C THR A 65 4.61 13.76 -7.74
N PHE A 66 5.36 13.04 -6.91
CA PHE A 66 5.30 13.20 -5.47
C PHE A 66 6.70 13.10 -4.86
N THR A 67 7.13 14.16 -4.17
CA THR A 67 8.38 14.19 -3.41
C THR A 67 8.17 13.59 -2.02
N CYS A 68 9.10 12.75 -1.58
CA CYS A 68 9.13 12.31 -0.19
C CYS A 68 9.48 13.49 0.71
N VAL A 69 8.64 13.72 1.72
CA VAL A 69 8.84 14.77 2.72
C VAL A 69 9.26 14.21 4.06
N GLU A 70 8.92 12.95 4.35
CA GLU A 70 9.31 12.29 5.59
C GLU A 70 9.35 10.76 5.42
N SER A 71 10.30 10.11 6.09
CA SER A 71 10.38 8.66 6.16
C SER A 71 10.87 8.21 7.53
N ASP A 72 10.33 7.07 7.97
CA ASP A 72 10.89 6.29 9.07
C ASP A 72 10.91 4.80 8.70
N SER A 73 11.08 3.90 9.68
CA SER A 73 11.16 2.46 9.45
C SER A 73 9.85 1.80 8.99
N SER A 74 8.72 2.50 9.13
CA SER A 74 7.38 1.95 8.93
C SER A 74 6.50 2.83 8.05
N TYR A 75 6.85 4.10 7.87
CA TYR A 75 6.06 5.09 7.16
C TYR A 75 6.88 5.84 6.11
N LEU A 76 6.22 6.13 4.97
CA LEU A 76 6.70 7.04 3.94
C LEU A 76 5.63 8.09 3.67
N VAL A 77 6.00 9.36 3.74
CA VAL A 77 5.10 10.49 3.47
C VAL A 77 5.53 11.17 2.17
N PHE A 78 4.61 11.20 1.22
CA PHE A 78 4.80 11.81 -0.09
C PHE A 78 3.88 13.01 -0.25
N ARG A 79 4.42 14.14 -0.69
CA ARG A 79 3.65 15.33 -1.06
C ARG A 79 3.75 15.56 -2.56
N SER A 80 2.66 15.94 -3.20
CA SER A 80 2.68 16.29 -4.61
C SER A 80 3.60 17.48 -4.89
N ASP A 81 4.26 17.48 -6.05
CA ASP A 81 5.18 18.56 -6.42
C ASP A 81 4.44 19.82 -6.88
N THR A 82 3.22 19.63 -7.40
CA THR A 82 2.31 20.70 -7.80
C THR A 82 1.19 20.84 -6.78
N HIS A 83 0.66 22.06 -6.66
CA HIS A 83 -0.67 22.29 -6.09
C HIS A 83 -1.66 22.46 -7.26
N ASN A 84 -2.93 22.11 -7.02
CA ASN A 84 -3.99 22.43 -7.97
C ASN A 84 -5.14 23.15 -7.26
N HIS A 85 -5.80 24.01 -8.02
CA HIS A 85 -6.92 24.81 -7.55
C HIS A 85 -8.22 23.99 -7.56
N LEU A 86 -8.77 23.74 -6.39
CA LEU A 86 -10.06 23.08 -6.19
C LEU A 86 -10.97 23.98 -5.35
N PHE A 87 -12.17 24.26 -5.85
CA PHE A 87 -13.22 24.97 -5.09
C PHE A 87 -12.78 26.33 -4.50
N GLY A 88 -11.89 27.08 -5.17
CA GLY A 88 -11.42 28.37 -4.69
C GLY A 88 -10.15 28.33 -3.84
N VAL A 89 -9.59 27.14 -3.59
CA VAL A 89 -8.41 26.93 -2.73
C VAL A 89 -7.37 26.06 -3.47
N ASP A 90 -6.09 26.34 -3.28
CA ASP A 90 -5.00 25.54 -3.84
C ASP A 90 -4.59 24.42 -2.87
N TYR A 91 -4.56 23.18 -3.35
CA TYR A 91 -4.25 22.01 -2.53
C TYR A 91 -3.02 21.25 -3.02
N TYR A 92 -2.21 20.79 -2.07
CA TYR A 92 -1.28 19.67 -2.25
C TYR A 92 -1.97 18.34 -1.93
N ALA A 93 -1.60 17.30 -2.66
CA ALA A 93 -2.02 15.93 -2.35
C ALA A 93 -0.93 15.21 -1.55
N ILE A 94 -1.30 14.56 -0.46
CA ILE A 94 -0.39 13.86 0.45
C ILE A 94 -0.78 12.38 0.55
N TYR A 95 0.19 11.50 0.32
CA TYR A 95 0.09 10.07 0.63
C TYR A 95 0.96 9.74 1.84
N CYS A 96 0.34 9.27 2.92
CA CYS A 96 1.06 8.53 3.94
C CYS A 96 0.90 7.03 3.68
N LEU A 97 2.02 6.35 3.43
CA LEU A 97 2.07 4.90 3.33
C LEU A 97 2.61 4.32 4.62
N GLU A 98 1.93 3.33 5.16
CA GLU A 98 2.56 2.36 6.05
C GLU A 98 3.06 1.20 5.19
N TYR A 99 4.33 0.85 5.31
CA TYR A 99 4.98 -0.11 4.43
C TYR A 99 5.84 -1.11 5.21
N SER A 100 6.02 -2.30 4.63
CA SER A 100 6.92 -3.31 5.17
C SER A 100 7.61 -4.07 4.04
N SER A 101 8.88 -4.37 4.23
CA SER A 101 9.62 -5.24 3.29
C SER A 101 9.15 -6.67 3.45
N LEU A 102 8.74 -7.28 2.34
CA LEU A 102 8.42 -8.71 2.28
C LEU A 102 9.67 -9.49 1.85
N THR A 103 10.37 -8.97 0.85
CA THR A 103 11.67 -9.45 0.37
C THR A 103 12.52 -8.26 -0.03
N THR A 104 13.74 -8.49 -0.52
CA THR A 104 14.56 -7.41 -1.10
C THR A 104 13.96 -6.80 -2.38
N ASN A 105 13.00 -7.49 -3.01
CA ASN A 105 12.40 -7.12 -4.30
C ASN A 105 10.87 -6.98 -4.23
N SER A 106 10.29 -6.99 -3.03
CA SER A 106 8.87 -6.72 -2.82
C SER A 106 8.59 -6.04 -1.48
N TYR A 107 7.62 -5.13 -1.50
CA TYR A 107 7.12 -4.41 -0.34
C TYR A 107 5.60 -4.54 -0.29
N SER A 108 5.03 -4.78 0.89
CA SER A 108 3.61 -4.52 1.12
C SER A 108 3.46 -3.10 1.63
N TYR A 109 2.35 -2.46 1.28
CA TYR A 109 2.01 -1.16 1.83
C TYR A 109 0.50 -0.94 1.85
N TYR A 110 0.05 0.01 2.66
CA TYR A 110 -1.30 0.55 2.60
C TYR A 110 -1.29 2.05 2.88
N VAL A 111 -2.30 2.75 2.34
CA VAL A 111 -2.45 4.18 2.54
C VAL A 111 -3.17 4.43 3.86
N ARG A 112 -2.53 5.19 4.77
CA ARG A 112 -3.03 5.51 6.11
C ARG A 112 -4.08 6.63 6.13
N SER A 113 -4.20 7.41 5.05
CA SER A 113 -5.21 8.46 4.96
C SER A 113 -6.62 7.88 4.92
N ASN A 114 -7.57 8.61 5.53
CA ASN A 114 -8.99 8.34 5.36
C ASN A 114 -9.42 8.57 3.90
N VAL A 115 -10.60 8.06 3.56
CA VAL A 115 -11.19 8.36 2.26
C VAL A 115 -11.59 9.82 2.27
N GLU A 116 -11.04 10.60 1.34
CA GLU A 116 -11.38 12.02 1.19
C GLU A 116 -12.72 12.14 0.48
N ASP A 117 -13.67 12.84 1.12
CA ASP A 117 -15.05 12.99 0.64
C ASP A 117 -15.12 13.53 -0.79
N PHE A 118 -14.21 14.44 -1.16
CA PHE A 118 -14.17 15.05 -2.49
C PHE A 118 -13.74 14.09 -3.59
N THR A 119 -13.02 13.02 -3.24
CA THR A 119 -12.31 12.17 -4.21
C THR A 119 -12.78 10.73 -4.18
N GLY A 120 -13.34 10.28 -3.05
CA GLY A 120 -13.59 8.86 -2.78
C GLY A 120 -12.29 8.04 -2.75
N LYS A 121 -11.12 8.67 -2.60
CA LYS A 121 -9.80 8.03 -2.56
C LYS A 121 -9.12 8.31 -1.23
N ARG A 122 -8.25 7.38 -0.83
CA ARG A 122 -7.34 7.55 0.32
C ARG A 122 -6.18 8.46 -0.08
N VAL A 123 -6.31 9.74 0.26
CA VAL A 123 -5.30 10.79 0.09
C VAL A 123 -5.54 11.80 1.20
N PHE A 124 -4.64 12.75 1.43
CA PHE A 124 -4.93 13.91 2.28
C PHE A 124 -4.73 15.18 1.44
N LEU A 125 -5.72 16.08 1.44
CA LEU A 125 -5.62 17.35 0.71
C LEU A 125 -5.21 18.46 1.69
N LEU A 126 -4.01 19.01 1.49
CA LEU A 126 -3.47 20.08 2.32
C LEU A 126 -3.62 21.43 1.60
N ASP A 127 -4.32 22.38 2.21
CA ASP A 127 -4.43 23.76 1.74
C ASP A 127 -3.03 24.42 1.73
N GLN A 128 -2.64 24.99 0.59
CA GLN A 128 -1.36 25.67 0.40
C GLN A 128 -1.16 26.84 1.37
N LEU A 129 -2.23 27.51 1.78
CA LEU A 129 -2.18 28.65 2.70
C LEU A 129 -2.02 28.24 4.17
N GLN A 130 -2.22 26.96 4.47
CA GLN A 130 -1.97 26.41 5.80
C GLN A 130 -0.45 26.22 5.98
N ASP A 131 0.10 26.89 6.99
CA ASP A 131 1.55 26.95 7.26
C ASP A 131 2.20 25.54 7.27
N PRO A 132 3.23 25.26 6.44
CA PRO A 132 3.89 23.97 6.31
C PRO A 132 4.63 23.48 7.57
N SER A 133 4.45 24.14 8.73
CA SER A 133 4.78 23.61 10.07
C SER A 133 4.26 22.19 10.37
N TYR A 134 3.51 21.57 9.46
CA TYR A 134 3.25 20.14 9.38
C TYR A 134 4.53 19.31 9.17
N THR A 135 5.19 19.00 10.28
CA THR A 135 6.58 18.54 10.33
C THR A 135 6.73 17.12 10.88
N SER A 136 5.64 16.34 10.96
CA SER A 136 5.75 14.97 11.46
C SER A 136 4.80 13.97 10.80
N THR A 137 5.31 12.75 10.62
CA THR A 137 4.64 11.50 10.28
C THR A 137 3.42 11.29 11.15
N ALA A 138 3.49 11.67 12.43
CA ALA A 138 2.33 11.64 13.33
C ALA A 138 1.14 12.45 12.78
N GLN A 139 1.33 13.59 12.12
CA GLN A 139 0.20 14.39 11.66
C GLN A 139 -0.49 13.79 10.42
N TYR A 140 0.26 13.23 9.47
CA TYR A 140 -0.31 12.68 8.24
C TYR A 140 -0.65 11.19 8.34
N CYS A 141 0.04 10.45 9.19
CA CYS A 141 -0.08 8.99 9.35
C CYS A 141 -0.82 8.58 10.63
N ASN A 142 -0.87 9.43 11.66
CA ASN A 142 -1.51 9.13 12.95
C ASN A 142 -2.86 9.85 13.07
N HIS A 143 -3.80 9.52 12.18
CA HIS A 143 -5.20 9.71 12.52
C HIS A 143 -5.51 8.80 13.71
N THR A 144 -6.02 9.37 14.80
CA THR A 144 -6.33 8.69 16.08
C THR A 144 -7.26 7.48 15.89
N ASN A 145 -8.01 7.48 14.79
CA ASN A 145 -8.69 6.34 14.21
C ASN A 145 -8.05 6.13 12.84
N GLY A 146 -6.98 5.32 12.75
CA GLY A 146 -6.43 4.89 11.47
C GLY A 146 -7.56 4.38 10.57
N PRO A 147 -7.34 4.23 9.25
CA PRO A 147 -8.44 3.97 8.33
C PRO A 147 -9.27 2.80 8.84
N ASP A 148 -10.59 3.02 9.01
CA ASP A 148 -11.50 2.02 9.60
C ASP A 148 -11.40 0.67 8.88
N THR A 149 -10.88 0.69 7.65
CA THR A 149 -10.89 -0.40 6.67
C THR A 149 -9.60 -0.31 5.84
N ARG A 150 -8.74 -1.33 5.88
CA ARG A 150 -7.41 -1.27 5.24
C ARG A 150 -7.48 -1.71 3.77
N GLU A 151 -6.66 -1.08 2.93
CA GLU A 151 -6.45 -1.45 1.51
C GLU A 151 -5.02 -1.96 1.34
N TYR A 152 -4.85 -3.26 1.15
CA TYR A 152 -3.53 -3.87 1.07
C TYR A 152 -3.00 -3.86 -0.36
N ASN A 153 -1.79 -3.33 -0.53
CA ASN A 153 -1.14 -3.24 -1.82
C ASN A 153 0.29 -3.81 -1.75
N VAL A 154 0.84 -4.11 -2.91
CA VAL A 154 2.18 -4.66 -3.07
C VAL A 154 2.91 -3.93 -4.19
N LEU A 155 4.20 -3.68 -3.95
CA LEU A 155 5.17 -3.30 -4.95
C LEU A 155 6.05 -4.52 -5.27
N VAL A 156 6.22 -4.82 -6.57
CA VAL A 156 7.12 -5.86 -7.07
C VAL A 156 8.08 -5.26 -8.08
N LYS A 157 9.38 -5.53 -7.97
CA LYS A 157 10.38 -4.96 -8.89
C LYS A 157 10.14 -5.42 -10.35
N GLN A 158 10.32 -4.50 -11.32
CA GLN A 158 9.93 -4.70 -12.73
C GLN A 158 10.71 -5.79 -13.51
N ASP A 159 11.66 -6.46 -12.89
CA ASP A 159 12.48 -7.53 -13.48
C ASP A 159 12.40 -8.85 -12.69
N MET A 160 11.56 -8.90 -11.66
CA MET A 160 11.56 -10.01 -10.69
C MET A 160 10.26 -10.80 -10.63
N GLN A 161 9.23 -10.49 -11.43
CA GLN A 161 7.84 -10.98 -11.28
C GLN A 161 7.69 -12.49 -11.23
N GLN A 162 8.54 -13.21 -11.96
CA GLN A 162 8.55 -14.67 -12.01
C GLN A 162 9.64 -15.29 -11.12
N SER A 163 10.37 -14.48 -10.36
CA SER A 163 11.45 -14.94 -9.50
C SER A 163 10.89 -15.62 -8.25
N VAL A 164 11.47 -16.78 -7.91
CA VAL A 164 11.21 -17.46 -6.63
C VAL A 164 11.45 -16.55 -5.42
N HIS A 165 12.32 -15.54 -5.57
CA HIS A 165 12.66 -14.60 -4.52
C HIS A 165 11.57 -13.58 -4.20
N LEU A 166 10.43 -13.59 -4.89
CA LEU A 166 9.26 -12.78 -4.55
C LEU A 166 8.21 -13.55 -3.77
N GLN A 167 8.25 -14.87 -3.84
CA GLN A 167 7.08 -15.67 -3.52
C GLN A 167 6.94 -15.88 -2.01
N GLN A 168 5.71 -15.75 -1.52
CA GLN A 168 5.32 -15.94 -0.14
C GLN A 168 4.53 -17.24 0.01
N TYR A 169 4.57 -17.87 1.18
CA TYR A 169 3.76 -19.06 1.41
C TYR A 169 2.29 -18.72 1.45
N PHE A 170 1.45 -19.49 0.75
CA PHE A 170 0.00 -19.43 0.88
C PHE A 170 -0.44 -19.70 2.32
N PRO A 171 -1.47 -18.98 2.81
CA PRO A 171 -2.05 -19.26 4.12
C PRO A 171 -2.75 -20.63 4.10
N ASP A 172 -2.82 -21.27 5.27
CA ASP A 172 -3.31 -22.64 5.42
C ASP A 172 -4.66 -22.94 4.73
N PRO A 173 -5.67 -22.04 4.71
CA PRO A 173 -6.93 -22.30 4.01
C PRO A 173 -6.78 -22.57 2.50
N LEU A 174 -5.71 -22.07 1.88
CA LEU A 174 -5.44 -22.19 0.44
C LEU A 174 -4.49 -23.35 0.11
N LEU A 175 -3.95 -24.04 1.12
CA LEU A 175 -3.05 -25.16 0.93
C LEU A 175 -3.84 -26.45 0.77
N GLY A 176 -3.84 -26.98 -0.44
CA GLY A 176 -4.45 -28.26 -0.78
C GLY A 176 -4.88 -28.30 -2.23
N VAL A 177 -5.56 -29.39 -2.56
CA VAL A 177 -6.22 -29.57 -3.85
C VAL A 177 -7.72 -29.48 -3.63
N PHE A 178 -8.38 -28.60 -4.36
CA PHE A 178 -9.78 -28.27 -4.19
C PHE A 178 -10.54 -28.35 -5.51
N SER A 179 -11.80 -28.77 -5.44
CA SER A 179 -12.76 -28.41 -6.48
C SER A 179 -13.14 -26.94 -6.30
N TYR A 180 -13.19 -26.15 -7.37
CA TYR A 180 -13.61 -24.75 -7.29
C TYR A 180 -14.85 -24.45 -8.13
N THR A 181 -15.69 -23.56 -7.61
CA THR A 181 -16.84 -22.99 -8.33
C THR A 181 -16.66 -21.48 -8.40
N VAL A 182 -17.10 -20.85 -9.50
CA VAL A 182 -16.95 -19.41 -9.72
C VAL A 182 -18.32 -18.78 -9.88
N ASN A 183 -18.57 -17.65 -9.21
CA ASN A 183 -19.77 -16.86 -9.37
C ASN A 183 -19.40 -15.40 -9.69
N ASP A 184 -19.80 -14.95 -10.87
CA ASP A 184 -19.52 -13.60 -11.39
C ASP A 184 -20.62 -12.57 -11.02
N GLY A 185 -21.51 -12.93 -10.09
CA GLY A 185 -22.69 -12.18 -9.67
C GLY A 185 -23.93 -12.36 -10.55
N THR A 186 -23.78 -12.96 -11.73
CA THR A 186 -24.88 -13.21 -12.67
C THR A 186 -25.07 -14.69 -12.98
N SER A 187 -23.98 -15.43 -13.05
CA SER A 187 -23.91 -16.83 -13.42
C SER A 187 -22.95 -17.58 -12.50
N THR A 188 -23.12 -18.89 -12.42
CA THR A 188 -22.16 -19.77 -11.75
C THR A 188 -21.54 -20.69 -12.80
N SER A 189 -20.21 -20.76 -12.81
CA SER A 189 -19.42 -21.61 -13.70
C SER A 189 -18.45 -22.47 -12.89
N CYS A 190 -17.74 -23.35 -13.60
CA CYS A 190 -16.81 -24.32 -13.00
C CYS A 190 -17.47 -25.28 -11.98
N ALA A 191 -18.79 -25.35 -11.90
CA ALA A 191 -19.50 -26.25 -11.00
C ALA A 191 -19.45 -27.70 -11.50
N GLY A 192 -18.59 -28.53 -10.90
CA GLY A 192 -18.53 -29.96 -11.18
C GLY A 192 -17.22 -30.63 -10.78
N THR A 193 -17.19 -31.96 -10.92
CA THR A 193 -15.98 -32.78 -10.74
C THR A 193 -15.04 -32.53 -11.91
N GLY A 194 -14.02 -31.70 -11.69
CA GLY A 194 -13.03 -31.38 -12.72
C GLY A 194 -12.42 -30.00 -12.56
N SER A 195 -13.07 -29.02 -11.95
CA SER A 195 -12.45 -27.71 -11.76
C SER A 195 -11.45 -27.77 -10.60
N VAL A 196 -10.16 -27.90 -10.89
CA VAL A 196 -9.11 -28.09 -9.86
C VAL A 196 -8.40 -26.78 -9.55
N TRP A 197 -8.40 -26.41 -8.27
CA TRP A 197 -7.46 -25.48 -7.68
C TRP A 197 -6.40 -26.30 -6.94
N ASP A 198 -5.13 -26.16 -7.33
CA ASP A 198 -4.01 -26.77 -6.64
C ASP A 198 -3.11 -25.69 -6.03
N GLY A 199 -3.17 -25.53 -4.71
CA GLY A 199 -2.35 -24.57 -3.96
C GLY A 199 -1.23 -25.22 -3.15
N CYS A 200 -0.89 -26.48 -3.42
CA CYS A 200 0.09 -27.22 -2.62
C CYS A 200 1.04 -28.10 -3.45
N TYR A 201 0.63 -28.52 -4.65
CA TYR A 201 1.35 -29.50 -5.44
C TYR A 201 1.50 -29.05 -6.90
N VAL A 202 2.63 -28.44 -7.23
CA VAL A 202 2.90 -27.96 -8.59
C VAL A 202 4.00 -28.82 -9.21
N ASN A 203 3.78 -29.32 -10.43
CA ASN A 203 4.75 -30.09 -11.23
C ASN A 203 5.33 -31.34 -10.56
N GLY A 204 4.56 -32.04 -9.71
CA GLY A 204 5.06 -33.28 -9.08
C GLY A 204 5.85 -33.06 -7.79
N GLY A 205 5.84 -31.84 -7.24
CA GLY A 205 6.47 -31.51 -5.97
C GLY A 205 5.58 -30.63 -5.08
N ILE A 206 5.90 -30.56 -3.79
CA ILE A 206 5.22 -29.67 -2.86
C ILE A 206 5.72 -28.25 -3.12
N ASP A 207 4.82 -27.39 -3.59
CA ASP A 207 5.04 -25.96 -3.76
C ASP A 207 3.93 -25.21 -3.02
N ARG A 208 4.31 -24.47 -1.97
CA ARG A 208 3.40 -23.70 -1.13
C ARG A 208 3.34 -22.22 -1.51
N THR A 209 3.99 -21.81 -2.59
CA THR A 209 4.07 -20.42 -3.04
C THR A 209 3.39 -20.17 -4.38
N THR A 210 2.98 -21.25 -5.06
CA THR A 210 2.27 -21.23 -6.34
C THR A 210 0.89 -21.88 -6.20
N ALA A 211 -0.12 -21.30 -6.86
CA ALA A 211 -1.43 -21.90 -7.05
C ALA A 211 -1.73 -22.07 -8.53
N VAL A 212 -2.35 -23.19 -8.91
CA VAL A 212 -2.70 -23.53 -10.29
C VAL A 212 -4.18 -23.83 -10.40
N LEU A 213 -4.85 -23.16 -11.33
CA LEU A 213 -6.22 -23.45 -11.72
C LEU A 213 -6.21 -24.18 -13.06
N ASN A 214 -6.88 -25.34 -13.11
CA ASN A 214 -6.90 -26.14 -14.33
C ASN A 214 -7.98 -25.66 -15.32
N TYR A 215 -7.59 -24.77 -16.23
CA TYR A 215 -8.51 -24.26 -17.26
C TYR A 215 -8.87 -25.26 -18.35
N THR A 216 -8.21 -26.41 -18.45
CA THR A 216 -8.63 -27.47 -19.39
C THR A 216 -9.97 -28.09 -18.98
N GLN A 217 -10.31 -28.02 -17.70
CA GLN A 217 -11.53 -28.60 -17.13
C GLN A 217 -12.61 -27.54 -16.88
N CYS A 218 -12.21 -26.28 -16.66
CA CYS A 218 -13.10 -25.14 -16.71
C CYS A 218 -12.50 -23.97 -17.52
N ALA A 219 -13.06 -23.69 -18.69
CA ALA A 219 -12.57 -22.62 -19.56
C ALA A 219 -12.89 -21.19 -19.07
N THR A 220 -13.58 -21.03 -17.93
CA THR A 220 -13.80 -19.71 -17.33
C THR A 220 -12.49 -19.17 -16.80
N LEU A 221 -11.99 -18.13 -17.45
CA LEU A 221 -10.84 -17.36 -16.96
C LEU A 221 -11.24 -16.65 -15.67
N VAL A 222 -10.42 -16.79 -14.64
CA VAL A 222 -10.57 -16.04 -13.40
C VAL A 222 -9.30 -15.26 -13.11
N MET A 223 -9.44 -14.12 -12.44
CA MET A 223 -8.30 -13.31 -12.00
C MET A 223 -7.35 -12.88 -13.15
N GLY A 224 -7.88 -12.79 -14.38
CA GLY A 224 -7.16 -12.32 -15.57
C GLY A 224 -6.07 -13.24 -16.13
N SER A 225 -5.79 -14.39 -15.51
CA SER A 225 -4.78 -15.34 -16.00
C SER A 225 -5.31 -16.19 -17.15
N THR A 226 -4.43 -16.52 -18.10
CA THR A 226 -4.69 -17.45 -19.22
C THR A 226 -4.07 -18.83 -19.01
N SER A 227 -2.99 -18.93 -18.21
CA SER A 227 -2.35 -20.19 -17.85
C SER A 227 -2.97 -20.85 -16.62
N GLY A 228 -3.64 -20.06 -15.78
CA GLY A 228 -4.17 -20.47 -14.47
C GLY A 228 -3.11 -20.52 -13.38
N VAL A 229 -1.87 -20.08 -13.64
CA VAL A 229 -0.77 -20.13 -12.67
C VAL A 229 -0.63 -18.79 -11.94
N PHE A 230 -0.62 -18.82 -10.62
CA PHE A 230 -0.53 -17.63 -9.77
C PHE A 230 0.56 -17.81 -8.73
N TYR A 231 1.38 -16.79 -8.54
CA TYR A 231 2.37 -16.74 -7.46
C TYR A 231 1.82 -15.86 -6.35
N ASN A 232 1.95 -16.32 -5.12
CA ASN A 232 1.63 -15.50 -3.96
C ASN A 232 2.78 -14.52 -3.70
N VAL A 233 2.50 -13.21 -3.66
CA VAL A 233 3.49 -12.16 -3.40
C VAL A 233 3.31 -11.46 -2.07
N ALA A 234 2.16 -11.61 -1.40
CA ALA A 234 1.94 -11.09 -0.05
C ALA A 234 0.77 -11.77 0.64
N ASN A 235 0.86 -11.85 1.97
CA ASN A 235 -0.26 -12.21 2.82
C ASN A 235 -0.37 -11.23 3.97
N VAL A 236 -1.60 -10.85 4.29
CA VAL A 236 -1.95 -10.11 5.50
C VAL A 236 -3.04 -10.86 6.23
N THR A 237 -2.83 -11.07 7.52
CA THR A 237 -3.83 -11.64 8.42
C THR A 237 -4.34 -10.51 9.31
N GLU A 238 -5.61 -10.18 9.19
CA GLU A 238 -6.26 -9.27 10.13
C GLU A 238 -6.73 -10.03 11.38
N SER A 239 -7.06 -9.31 12.46
CA SER A 239 -7.65 -9.88 13.67
C SER A 239 -9.00 -10.53 13.35
N GLY A 240 -8.96 -11.82 12.96
CA GLY A 240 -10.09 -12.58 12.46
C GLY A 240 -9.65 -13.87 11.75
N SER A 241 -10.59 -14.58 11.15
CA SER A 241 -10.33 -15.80 10.34
C SER A 241 -10.23 -15.51 8.84
N THR A 242 -9.96 -14.25 8.47
CA THR A 242 -9.84 -13.79 7.08
C THR A 242 -8.39 -13.52 6.75
N TYR A 243 -7.93 -14.11 5.64
CA TYR A 243 -6.60 -13.87 5.09
C TYR A 243 -6.74 -13.08 3.78
N TYR A 244 -5.93 -12.05 3.64
CA TYR A 244 -5.81 -11.27 2.42
C TYR A 244 -4.52 -11.68 1.72
N THR A 245 -4.63 -12.26 0.54
CA THR A 245 -3.49 -12.73 -0.24
C THR A 245 -3.45 -11.98 -1.57
N ILE A 246 -2.30 -11.42 -1.92
CA ILE A 246 -2.10 -10.78 -3.23
C ILE A 246 -1.36 -11.77 -4.13
N LEU A 247 -2.00 -12.08 -5.26
CA LEU A 247 -1.49 -12.95 -6.30
C LEU A 247 -0.95 -12.13 -7.46
N ILE A 248 0.09 -12.64 -8.09
CA ILE A 248 0.60 -12.14 -9.36
C ILE A 248 0.52 -13.26 -10.41
N ASN A 249 0.02 -12.92 -11.59
CA ASN A 249 0.15 -13.72 -12.79
C ASN A 249 1.03 -12.96 -13.80
N SER A 250 1.84 -13.67 -14.58
CA SER A 250 2.75 -13.07 -15.57
C SER A 250 2.70 -13.78 -16.91
N ASP A 251 1.49 -14.15 -17.35
CA ASP A 251 1.27 -14.80 -18.65
C ASP A 251 1.46 -13.84 -19.83
N GLY A 252 1.31 -12.53 -19.58
CA GLY A 252 1.45 -11.47 -20.57
C GLY A 252 2.72 -10.63 -20.40
N THR A 253 2.82 -9.58 -21.21
CA THR A 253 3.90 -8.58 -21.11
C THR A 253 3.87 -7.85 -19.76
N ASP A 254 2.68 -7.55 -19.27
CA ASP A 254 2.46 -6.88 -18.01
C ASP A 254 1.87 -7.88 -17.01
N PRO A 255 2.38 -7.92 -15.77
CA PRO A 255 1.82 -8.79 -14.74
C PRO A 255 0.44 -8.31 -14.32
N ILE A 256 -0.42 -9.25 -13.97
CA ILE A 256 -1.75 -8.98 -13.44
C ILE A 256 -1.73 -9.28 -11.95
N PHE A 257 -2.10 -8.29 -11.15
CA PHE A 257 -2.30 -8.48 -9.72
C PHE A 257 -3.76 -8.81 -9.44
N THR A 258 -3.99 -9.68 -8.45
CA THR A 258 -5.31 -9.91 -7.90
C THR A 258 -5.20 -10.16 -6.41
N CYS A 259 -5.91 -9.39 -5.61
CA CYS A 259 -6.12 -9.73 -4.21
C CYS A 259 -7.27 -10.72 -4.05
N ILE A 260 -7.07 -11.71 -3.21
CA ILE A 260 -8.10 -12.60 -2.72
C ILE A 260 -8.27 -12.45 -1.20
N ALA A 261 -9.52 -12.36 -0.76
CA ALA A 261 -9.87 -12.47 0.66
C ALA A 261 -10.46 -13.85 0.88
N VAL A 262 -9.86 -14.65 1.76
CA VAL A 262 -10.26 -16.03 2.02
C VAL A 262 -10.63 -16.23 3.48
N SER A 263 -11.71 -16.98 3.70
CA SER A 263 -12.07 -17.54 5.00
C SER A 263 -12.47 -18.99 4.86
N GLN A 264 -12.21 -19.78 5.90
CA GLN A 264 -12.61 -21.17 5.97
C GLN A 264 -13.71 -21.35 7.01
N SER A 265 -14.75 -22.11 6.66
CA SER A 265 -15.81 -22.56 7.57
C SER A 265 -16.06 -24.05 7.35
N GLY A 266 -15.65 -24.89 8.30
CA GLY A 266 -15.66 -26.34 8.12
C GLY A 266 -14.76 -26.77 6.94
N SER A 267 -15.33 -27.50 5.98
CA SER A 267 -14.63 -28.00 4.79
C SER A 267 -14.71 -27.06 3.58
N THR A 268 -15.49 -25.98 3.67
CA THR A 268 -15.62 -25.01 2.58
C THR A 268 -14.70 -23.82 2.83
N ARG A 269 -14.06 -23.34 1.76
CA ARG A 269 -13.42 -22.02 1.76
C ARG A 269 -14.17 -21.10 0.84
N SER A 270 -14.45 -19.90 1.32
CA SER A 270 -15.04 -18.82 0.53
C SER A 270 -13.94 -17.83 0.21
N ILE A 271 -13.90 -17.41 -1.05
CA ILE A 271 -12.94 -16.46 -1.58
C ILE A 271 -13.71 -15.38 -2.34
N SER A 272 -13.38 -14.12 -2.10
CA SER A 272 -13.71 -13.01 -3.00
C SER A 272 -12.44 -12.49 -3.65
N THR A 273 -12.52 -12.11 -4.92
CA THR A 273 -11.39 -11.55 -5.67
C THR A 273 -11.56 -10.05 -5.88
N ASN A 274 -10.44 -9.33 -5.98
CA ASN A 274 -10.38 -7.95 -6.41
C ASN A 274 -9.17 -7.76 -7.34
N PRO A 275 -9.36 -7.31 -8.59
CA PRO A 275 -8.25 -6.94 -9.46
C PRO A 275 -7.34 -5.90 -8.79
N GLY A 276 -6.02 -6.08 -8.90
CA GLY A 276 -5.04 -5.24 -8.21
C GLY A 276 -4.81 -5.63 -6.75
N GLY A 277 -4.72 -4.63 -5.88
CA GLY A 277 -4.65 -4.79 -4.42
C GLY A 277 -5.98 -5.16 -3.77
N CYS A 278 -5.98 -5.35 -2.45
CA CYS A 278 -7.18 -5.67 -1.68
C CYS A 278 -8.04 -4.43 -1.48
N ALA A 279 -9.35 -4.56 -1.77
CA ALA A 279 -10.28 -3.47 -1.56
C ALA A 279 -10.58 -3.25 -0.07
N ALA A 280 -10.90 -2.01 0.29
CA ALA A 280 -11.42 -1.67 1.61
C ALA A 280 -12.67 -2.52 1.90
N ASN A 281 -12.76 -3.11 3.09
CA ASN A 281 -13.87 -4.00 3.50
C ASN A 281 -14.09 -5.21 2.59
N GLN A 282 -13.09 -5.66 1.84
CA GLN A 282 -13.25 -6.89 1.09
C GLN A 282 -13.52 -8.04 2.05
N VAL A 283 -14.67 -8.68 1.92
CA VAL A 283 -15.05 -9.85 2.71
C VAL A 283 -15.10 -11.09 1.82
N PRO A 284 -14.78 -12.29 2.34
CA PRO A 284 -14.65 -13.49 1.49
C PRO A 284 -15.94 -13.99 0.85
N THR A 285 -17.10 -13.51 1.30
CA THR A 285 -18.42 -14.01 0.91
C THR A 285 -19.23 -13.04 0.04
N SER A 286 -18.69 -11.86 -0.27
CA SER A 286 -19.33 -10.91 -1.20
C SER A 286 -18.33 -10.38 -2.22
N ARG A 287 -18.82 -10.12 -3.43
CA ARG A 287 -18.04 -9.48 -4.49
C ARG A 287 -17.64 -8.06 -4.06
N THR A 288 -16.50 -7.59 -4.55
CA THR A 288 -16.17 -6.17 -4.44
C THR A 288 -16.99 -5.38 -5.47
N SER A 289 -16.94 -4.05 -5.41
CA SER A 289 -17.59 -3.20 -6.41
C SER A 289 -16.93 -3.27 -7.80
N HIS A 290 -15.78 -3.95 -7.93
CA HIS A 290 -15.09 -4.06 -9.19
C HIS A 290 -15.81 -5.04 -10.13
N ALA A 291 -16.01 -4.63 -11.38
CA ALA A 291 -16.71 -5.43 -12.39
C ALA A 291 -16.15 -6.86 -12.58
N ASP A 292 -14.82 -7.01 -12.51
CA ASP A 292 -14.15 -8.31 -12.71
C ASP A 292 -13.93 -9.10 -11.40
N SER A 293 -14.47 -8.60 -10.29
CA SER A 293 -14.48 -9.38 -9.03
C SER A 293 -15.37 -10.60 -9.17
N VAL A 294 -14.98 -11.71 -8.58
CA VAL A 294 -15.76 -12.95 -8.54
C VAL A 294 -15.75 -13.54 -7.14
N LEU A 295 -16.74 -14.40 -6.87
CA LEU A 295 -16.71 -15.29 -5.72
C LEU A 295 -16.23 -16.67 -6.15
N ILE A 296 -15.32 -17.24 -5.39
CA ILE A 296 -14.82 -18.60 -5.58
C ILE A 296 -15.14 -19.39 -4.32
N ALA A 297 -15.79 -20.54 -4.46
CA ALA A 297 -15.94 -21.49 -3.36
C ALA A 297 -15.10 -22.72 -3.62
N LEU A 298 -14.24 -23.06 -2.66
CA LEU A 298 -13.38 -24.23 -2.68
C LEU A 298 -13.95 -25.33 -1.79
N THR A 299 -14.01 -26.54 -2.32
CA THR A 299 -14.36 -27.77 -1.60
C THR A 299 -13.26 -28.79 -1.78
N GLU A 300 -13.04 -29.65 -0.78
CA GLU A 300 -11.98 -30.66 -0.86
C GLU A 300 -12.11 -31.52 -2.12
N TYR A 301 -11.01 -31.68 -2.85
CA TYR A 301 -10.99 -32.49 -4.06
C TYR A 301 -10.90 -33.97 -3.69
N VAL A 302 -11.88 -34.75 -4.10
CA VAL A 302 -11.89 -36.20 -3.87
C VAL A 302 -11.22 -36.90 -5.06
N PHE A 303 -10.02 -37.43 -4.86
CA PHE A 303 -9.37 -38.29 -5.84
C PHE A 303 -10.11 -39.64 -5.90
N THR A 304 -10.93 -39.86 -6.91
CA THR A 304 -11.39 -41.21 -7.27
C THR A 304 -10.22 -41.96 -7.91
N THR A 305 -9.43 -42.65 -7.09
CA THR A 305 -8.41 -43.56 -7.58
C THR A 305 -9.12 -44.78 -8.18
N THR A 306 -9.35 -44.78 -9.49
CA THR A 306 -9.72 -46.00 -10.20
C THR A 306 -8.48 -46.88 -10.21
N THR A 307 -8.43 -47.85 -9.29
CA THR A 307 -7.36 -48.85 -9.27
C THR A 307 -7.54 -49.76 -10.48
N SER A 308 -6.98 -49.34 -11.62
CA SER A 308 -6.82 -50.21 -12.77
C SER A 308 -5.73 -51.21 -12.43
N THR A 309 -6.13 -52.40 -12.01
CA THR A 309 -5.24 -53.54 -11.76
C THR A 309 -4.63 -53.98 -13.09
N THR A 310 -3.55 -53.34 -13.52
CA THR A 310 -2.78 -53.78 -14.69
C THR A 310 -1.89 -54.94 -14.26
N THR A 311 -2.30 -56.16 -14.60
CA THR A 311 -1.51 -57.38 -14.48
C THR A 311 -0.24 -57.23 -15.31
N MET A 312 0.88 -56.87 -14.68
CA MET A 312 2.17 -56.81 -15.36
C MET A 312 2.68 -58.23 -15.63
N MET A 313 2.81 -58.61 -16.91
CA MET A 313 3.69 -59.70 -17.31
C MET A 313 5.15 -59.21 -17.28
N PRO A 314 6.12 -60.07 -16.89
CA PRO A 314 7.51 -59.68 -16.79
C PRO A 314 8.15 -59.67 -18.19
N THR A 315 8.59 -58.50 -18.64
CA THR A 315 9.48 -58.38 -19.81
C THR A 315 10.92 -58.22 -19.35
N THR A 316 11.75 -59.18 -19.79
CA THR A 316 13.21 -59.24 -19.70
C THR A 316 13.88 -58.01 -20.32
N SER A 317 14.76 -57.36 -19.55
CA SER A 317 15.65 -56.29 -20.00
C SER A 317 16.94 -56.86 -20.60
N ASN A 318 17.24 -56.51 -21.85
CA ASN A 318 18.57 -56.65 -22.42
C ASN A 318 19.39 -55.39 -22.12
N ASN A 319 20.58 -55.61 -21.55
CA ASN A 319 21.66 -54.63 -21.46
C ASN A 319 22.15 -54.28 -22.86
N ASP A 320 22.33 -53.00 -23.14
CA ASP A 320 23.35 -52.60 -24.10
C ASP A 320 24.09 -51.33 -23.66
N SER A 321 25.39 -51.47 -23.70
CA SER A 321 26.41 -50.51 -23.30
C SER A 321 26.70 -49.53 -24.43
N SER A 322 26.86 -48.24 -24.12
CA SER A 322 27.73 -47.40 -24.93
C SER A 322 28.42 -46.33 -24.09
N ASN A 323 29.64 -46.07 -24.51
CA ASN A 323 30.78 -45.54 -23.80
C ASN A 323 31.23 -44.30 -24.58
N THR A 324 31.34 -43.12 -23.95
CA THR A 324 32.15 -42.02 -24.51
C THR A 324 32.55 -41.01 -23.44
N ASN A 325 33.86 -41.01 -23.15
CA ASN A 325 34.67 -39.89 -22.65
C ASN A 325 35.02 -38.96 -23.85
N PRO A 326 35.44 -37.67 -23.68
CA PRO A 326 36.84 -37.40 -23.29
C PRO A 326 37.20 -36.03 -22.60
N SER A 327 38.42 -36.01 -22.04
CA SER A 327 39.47 -34.95 -21.96
C SER A 327 39.19 -33.60 -21.25
N THR A 328 39.83 -33.28 -20.11
CA THR A 328 41.19 -32.71 -19.85
C THR A 328 41.47 -31.28 -20.34
N GLY A 329 41.88 -30.39 -19.42
CA GLY A 329 42.55 -29.12 -19.71
C GLY A 329 42.84 -28.28 -18.45
N GLU A 330 44.12 -27.99 -18.19
CA GLU A 330 44.72 -27.41 -16.98
C GLU A 330 44.77 -25.86 -16.95
N SER A 331 45.18 -25.35 -15.78
CA SER A 331 46.22 -24.30 -15.55
C SER A 331 45.86 -22.84 -15.18
N SER A 332 46.21 -22.51 -13.91
CA SER A 332 46.96 -21.35 -13.36
C SER A 332 46.69 -19.89 -13.80
N SER A 333 46.59 -18.96 -12.83
CA SER A 333 47.71 -18.09 -12.39
C SER A 333 47.23 -16.91 -11.53
N GLY A 334 48.00 -16.57 -10.49
CA GLY A 334 47.80 -15.42 -9.62
C GLY A 334 48.45 -14.15 -10.15
N GLY A 335 47.82 -13.00 -9.92
CA GLY A 335 48.29 -11.67 -10.32
C GLY A 335 48.15 -10.64 -9.19
N SER A 336 49.18 -9.82 -9.02
CA SER A 336 49.44 -8.87 -7.93
C SER A 336 48.69 -7.54 -8.07
N ASN A 337 48.04 -7.08 -6.98
CA ASN A 337 47.17 -5.89 -6.93
C ASN A 337 47.88 -4.59 -6.50
N THR A 338 48.98 -4.22 -7.14
CA THR A 338 49.70 -2.97 -6.79
C THR A 338 49.47 -1.83 -7.80
N ALA A 339 48.94 -2.12 -9.00
CA ALA A 339 48.70 -1.13 -10.05
C ALA A 339 47.33 -0.42 -9.96
N ALA A 340 46.32 -1.00 -9.30
CA ALA A 340 44.97 -0.45 -9.24
C ALA A 340 44.82 0.73 -8.25
N VAL A 341 45.63 0.78 -7.19
CA VAL A 341 45.53 1.81 -6.14
C VAL A 341 46.06 3.17 -6.62
N VAL A 342 47.08 3.18 -7.49
CA VAL A 342 47.66 4.44 -8.02
C VAL A 342 46.71 5.11 -9.03
N GLY A 343 45.90 4.34 -9.76
CA GLY A 343 44.89 4.86 -10.69
C GLY A 343 43.74 5.59 -9.99
N ALA A 344 43.30 5.10 -8.82
CA ALA A 344 42.21 5.70 -8.07
C ALA A 344 42.59 7.08 -7.48
N VAL A 345 43.82 7.24 -7.00
CA VAL A 345 44.27 8.50 -6.38
C VAL A 345 44.40 9.64 -7.42
N LEU A 346 44.86 9.33 -8.63
CA LEU A 346 44.97 10.33 -9.70
C LEU A 346 43.59 10.79 -10.21
N SER A 347 42.60 9.90 -10.24
CA SER A 347 41.23 10.23 -10.65
C SER A 347 40.55 11.17 -9.64
N ILE A 348 40.77 10.95 -8.34
CA ILE A 348 40.21 11.81 -7.27
C ILE A 348 40.84 13.21 -7.31
N LEU A 349 42.16 13.32 -7.53
CA LEU A 349 42.83 14.62 -7.62
C LEU A 349 42.34 15.45 -8.82
N LEU A 350 42.07 14.81 -9.95
CA LEU A 350 41.48 15.48 -11.12
C LEU A 350 40.07 16.02 -10.82
N LEU A 351 39.25 15.23 -10.10
CA LEU A 351 37.88 15.60 -9.75
C LEU A 351 37.86 16.81 -8.80
N ILE A 352 38.77 16.86 -7.82
CA ILE A 352 38.92 18.01 -6.92
C ILE A 352 39.30 19.28 -7.70
N ALA A 353 40.21 19.18 -8.68
CA ALA A 353 40.59 20.31 -9.51
C ALA A 353 39.40 20.86 -10.34
N ILE A 354 38.56 19.98 -10.87
CA ILE A 354 37.34 20.37 -11.62
C ILE A 354 36.35 21.10 -10.69
N ILE A 355 36.14 20.61 -9.47
CA ILE A 355 35.25 21.27 -8.48
C ILE A 355 35.76 22.68 -8.16
N ILE A 356 37.07 22.86 -7.95
CA ILE A 356 37.66 24.17 -7.67
C ILE A 356 37.43 25.12 -8.86
N ILE A 357 37.64 24.66 -10.10
CA ILE A 357 37.42 25.48 -11.30
C ILE A 357 35.95 25.86 -11.43
N ALA A 358 35.02 24.92 -11.26
CA ALA A 358 33.58 25.18 -11.29
C ALA A 358 33.16 26.20 -10.22
N PHE A 359 33.70 26.08 -9.02
CA PHE A 359 33.46 27.03 -7.93
C PHE A 359 33.99 28.44 -8.25
N LEU A 360 35.18 28.55 -8.85
CA LEU A 360 35.74 29.84 -9.28
C LEU A 360 34.91 30.48 -10.40
N ILE A 361 34.40 29.69 -11.36
CA ILE A 361 33.49 30.17 -12.41
C ILE A 361 32.17 30.63 -11.79
N TYR A 362 31.61 29.86 -10.85
CA TYR A 362 30.37 30.21 -10.14
C TYR A 362 30.51 31.54 -9.37
N GLN A 363 31.62 31.74 -8.65
CA GLN A 363 31.88 33.01 -7.96
C GLN A 363 31.98 34.19 -8.92
N LYS A 364 32.62 34.00 -10.09
CA LYS A 364 32.74 35.05 -11.10
C LYS A 364 31.39 35.40 -11.73
N TYR A 365 30.57 34.38 -12.02
CA TYR A 365 29.21 34.56 -12.55
C TYR A 365 28.31 35.31 -11.56
N PHE A 366 28.33 34.94 -10.29
CA PHE A 366 27.45 35.52 -9.29
C PHE A 366 27.81 36.98 -8.94
N LYS A 367 29.11 37.35 -9.00
CA LYS A 367 29.54 38.74 -8.81
C LYS A 367 29.02 39.68 -9.90
N GLY A 368 28.81 39.20 -11.13
CA GLY A 368 28.25 40.01 -12.22
C GLY A 368 26.77 40.38 -12.02
N LYS A 369 25.98 39.51 -11.38
CA LYS A 369 24.53 39.70 -11.26
C LYS A 369 24.12 40.72 -10.19
N LYS A 370 24.97 40.95 -9.17
CA LYS A 370 24.68 41.93 -8.09
C LYS A 370 24.66 43.38 -8.59
N SER A 371 25.33 43.72 -9.68
CA SER A 371 25.31 45.08 -10.25
C SER A 371 23.97 45.44 -10.90
N GLN A 372 23.22 44.47 -11.43
CA GLN A 372 21.94 44.74 -12.11
C GLN A 372 20.74 44.89 -11.16
N ILE A 373 20.79 44.33 -9.94
CA ILE A 373 19.67 44.39 -9.00
C ILE A 373 19.59 45.75 -8.30
N GLN A 374 20.73 46.41 -8.05
CA GLN A 374 20.74 47.76 -7.44
C GLN A 374 20.19 48.85 -8.38
N HIS A 375 20.38 48.73 -9.70
CA HIS A 375 19.79 49.69 -10.65
C HIS A 375 18.25 49.56 -10.75
N ARG A 376 17.68 48.38 -10.45
CA ARG A 376 16.21 48.20 -10.45
C ARG A 376 15.52 48.71 -9.17
N GLN A 377 16.21 48.74 -8.04
CA GLN A 377 15.64 49.23 -6.78
C GLN A 377 15.59 50.78 -6.70
N SER A 378 16.41 51.48 -7.49
CA SER A 378 16.34 52.94 -7.64
C SER A 378 15.08 53.46 -8.37
N LEU A 379 14.32 52.58 -9.04
CA LEU A 379 13.17 52.98 -9.88
C LEU A 379 11.79 52.74 -9.23
N LYS A 380 11.72 52.18 -8.01
CA LYS A 380 10.44 51.90 -7.32
C LYS A 380 10.11 52.85 -6.17
N GLY A 381 10.96 53.84 -5.88
CA GLY A 381 10.71 54.84 -4.84
C GLY A 381 10.05 56.10 -5.38
N ASN A 382 8.84 56.01 -5.93
CA ASN A 382 7.91 57.15 -6.03
C ASN A 382 6.53 56.68 -6.56
N CYS A 383 5.62 56.34 -5.64
CA CYS A 383 4.18 56.43 -5.89
C CYS A 383 3.52 56.88 -4.58
N THR A 384 3.00 58.09 -4.63
CA THR A 384 2.24 58.79 -3.59
C THR A 384 0.84 58.18 -3.38
N ASP A 385 0.36 58.35 -2.14
CA ASP A 385 -0.98 58.07 -1.64
C ASP A 385 -2.12 58.39 -2.62
N ILE A 386 -2.97 57.40 -2.88
CA ILE A 386 -4.33 57.60 -3.41
C ILE A 386 -5.30 57.04 -2.38
N LYS A 387 -6.09 57.95 -1.81
CA LYS A 387 -7.17 57.70 -0.85
C LYS A 387 -8.35 57.01 -1.58
N PRO A 388 -8.96 55.95 -1.02
CA PRO A 388 -10.10 55.29 -1.65
C PRO A 388 -11.38 56.14 -1.58
N PRO A 389 -12.25 56.11 -2.59
CA PRO A 389 -13.55 56.78 -2.58
C PRO A 389 -14.59 55.99 -1.78
N LEU A 390 -15.46 56.74 -1.10
CA LEU A 390 -16.64 56.26 -0.37
C LEU A 390 -17.68 55.65 -1.34
N PRO A 391 -18.44 54.62 -0.91
CA PRO A 391 -19.52 54.05 -1.70
C PRO A 391 -20.76 54.96 -1.72
N PRO A 392 -21.58 54.90 -2.79
CA PRO A 392 -22.80 55.69 -2.92
C PRO A 392 -23.95 55.10 -2.12
N ASP A 393 -24.76 56.01 -1.58
CA ASP A 393 -25.99 55.80 -0.83
C ASP A 393 -27.00 54.91 -1.59
N SER A 394 -27.50 53.88 -0.92
CA SER A 394 -28.71 53.17 -1.32
C SER A 394 -29.80 53.39 -0.27
N ASP A 395 -30.81 54.15 -0.69
CA ASP A 395 -32.08 54.35 0.00
C ASP A 395 -32.76 53.00 0.27
N PHE A 396 -33.01 52.70 1.54
CA PHE A 396 -33.97 51.69 1.96
C PHE A 396 -34.96 52.33 2.93
N THR A 397 -36.20 52.45 2.48
CA THR A 397 -37.36 52.91 3.25
C THR A 397 -37.73 51.85 4.30
N LEU A 398 -37.62 52.23 5.57
CA LEU A 398 -38.13 51.48 6.72
C LEU A 398 -39.45 52.09 7.16
N SER A 399 -40.51 51.28 7.08
CA SER A 399 -41.82 51.53 7.67
C SER A 399 -41.70 51.51 9.19
N GLU A 400 -42.20 52.58 9.83
CA GLU A 400 -42.38 52.74 11.26
C GLU A 400 -43.21 51.60 11.89
N ASN A 401 -42.81 51.17 13.09
CA ASN A 401 -43.75 50.84 14.16
C ASN A 401 -43.09 51.16 15.52
N PRO A 402 -43.70 52.01 16.39
CA PRO A 402 -43.05 52.50 17.59
C PRO A 402 -43.46 51.68 18.82
N ASN A 403 -42.49 51.33 19.67
CA ASN A 403 -42.59 51.31 21.13
C ASN A 403 -41.41 50.55 21.76
N SER A 404 -40.49 51.27 22.40
CA SER A 404 -40.06 50.98 23.78
C SER A 404 -38.96 51.96 24.20
N LYS A 405 -39.15 52.54 25.38
CA LYS A 405 -38.29 53.52 26.01
C LYS A 405 -37.14 52.85 26.80
N ASP A 406 -36.14 53.68 27.08
CA ASP A 406 -35.20 53.62 28.21
C ASP A 406 -34.15 52.49 28.23
N TYR A 407 -32.87 52.82 28.04
CA TYR A 407 -31.94 53.06 29.16
C TYR A 407 -30.56 53.56 28.69
N ASN A 408 -29.86 54.19 29.62
CA ASN A 408 -28.83 55.19 29.45
C ASN A 408 -27.40 54.62 29.67
N SER A 409 -26.42 55.15 28.91
CA SER A 409 -25.04 55.48 29.31
C SER A 409 -24.16 54.45 30.05
N ARG A 410 -23.02 54.08 29.44
CA ARG A 410 -21.69 54.52 29.92
C ARG A 410 -20.54 54.10 29.02
N VAL A 411 -19.76 55.11 28.65
CA VAL A 411 -18.40 55.06 28.10
C VAL A 411 -17.42 54.56 29.16
N LYS A 412 -16.55 53.61 28.81
CA LYS A 412 -15.23 53.42 29.44
C LYS A 412 -14.19 53.01 28.39
N GLN A 413 -13.35 53.96 28.00
CA GLN A 413 -12.00 53.70 27.50
C GLN A 413 -11.08 53.43 28.69
N VAL A 414 -10.33 52.33 28.67
CA VAL A 414 -9.03 52.14 29.37
C VAL A 414 -8.29 51.06 28.57
N SER A 415 -7.32 51.45 27.76
CA SER A 415 -5.87 51.41 28.00
C SER A 415 -5.23 50.05 27.79
N LEU A 416 -4.47 50.01 26.70
CA LEU A 416 -3.34 49.13 26.40
C LEU A 416 -2.40 49.03 27.60
N GLN A 417 -2.04 47.81 28.02
CA GLN A 417 -0.69 47.46 28.44
C GLN A 417 -0.57 45.96 28.68
N ASN A 418 0.67 45.48 28.45
CA ASN A 418 1.29 44.28 29.01
C ASN A 418 0.97 42.95 28.33
N LYS A 419 1.90 42.01 28.20
CA LYS A 419 3.35 41.94 28.47
C LYS A 419 3.76 40.54 28.02
N LEU A 420 4.87 40.45 27.30
CA LEU A 420 5.57 39.20 27.03
C LEU A 420 5.98 38.56 28.37
N SER A 421 5.54 37.34 28.65
CA SER A 421 6.22 36.43 29.58
C SER A 421 5.98 35.00 29.12
N VAL A 422 7.08 34.35 28.75
CA VAL A 422 7.21 32.92 28.47
C VAL A 422 7.34 32.21 29.82
N GLU A 423 6.48 31.25 30.12
CA GLU A 423 6.68 30.28 31.19
C GLU A 423 6.36 28.88 30.66
N CYS A 424 7.39 28.05 30.64
CA CYS A 424 7.30 26.61 30.46
C CYS A 424 6.75 25.99 31.75
N LEU A 425 5.70 25.20 31.64
CA LEU A 425 5.34 24.24 32.68
C LEU A 425 5.02 22.89 32.04
N GLU A 426 5.82 21.90 32.42
CA GLU A 426 5.48 20.49 32.43
C GLU A 426 4.14 20.28 33.15
N TYR A 427 3.27 19.45 32.59
CA TYR A 427 2.17 18.88 33.36
C TYR A 427 1.97 17.42 32.98
N ASP A 428 2.30 16.56 33.95
CA ASP A 428 1.98 15.15 34.03
C ASP A 428 0.67 15.01 34.81
N GLY A 429 -0.25 14.16 34.36
CA GLY A 429 -1.58 14.08 34.98
C GLY A 429 -2.56 13.15 34.29
N THR A 430 -2.52 11.89 34.72
CA THR A 430 -3.55 10.87 34.53
C THR A 430 -4.84 11.20 35.32
N LEU A 431 -6.04 11.00 34.73
CA LEU A 431 -7.15 10.18 35.29
C LEU A 431 -8.47 10.28 34.48
N ASN A 432 -9.04 9.10 34.20
CA ASN A 432 -10.45 8.66 34.25
C ASN A 432 -11.65 9.55 33.85
N GLU A 433 -12.38 9.02 32.85
CA GLU A 433 -13.79 8.57 32.91
C GLU A 433 -14.89 9.53 33.44
N LYS A 434 -15.84 9.90 32.55
CA LYS A 434 -17.27 9.46 32.53
C LYS A 434 -18.27 10.56 32.12
N THR A 435 -19.07 10.27 31.06
CA THR A 435 -20.45 10.75 30.74
C THR A 435 -20.68 12.27 30.51
N LYS A 436 -21.35 12.76 29.45
CA LYS A 436 -22.67 12.44 28.86
C LYS A 436 -22.81 13.19 27.50
N PRO A 437 -23.67 12.78 26.54
CA PRO A 437 -23.78 13.42 25.24
C PRO A 437 -24.81 14.57 25.22
N LEU A 438 -24.50 15.65 24.49
CA LEU A 438 -25.46 16.68 24.10
C LEU A 438 -26.03 16.35 22.72
N ALA A 439 -27.35 16.29 22.65
CA ALA A 439 -28.14 16.23 21.43
C ALA A 439 -28.48 17.65 20.96
N SER A 440 -28.30 17.92 19.66
CA SER A 440 -29.05 18.87 18.80
C SER A 440 -28.28 18.94 17.47
N SER A 441 -28.82 19.05 16.27
CA SER A 441 -30.17 19.32 15.80
C SER A 441 -30.11 19.07 14.29
N MET A 442 -30.91 18.14 13.76
CA MET A 442 -31.16 18.01 12.32
C MET A 442 -32.36 18.87 11.91
N SER A 443 -32.29 19.44 10.72
CA SER A 443 -33.42 19.95 9.94
C SER A 443 -33.13 19.76 8.43
N PRO A 444 -34.14 19.53 7.58
CA PRO A 444 -34.06 18.51 6.54
C PRO A 444 -34.08 19.06 5.10
N PHE A 445 -33.63 18.23 4.15
CA PHE A 445 -34.15 18.25 2.79
C PHE A 445 -34.66 16.86 2.43
N ALA A 446 -35.96 16.80 2.15
CA ALA A 446 -36.64 15.65 1.59
C ALA A 446 -36.45 15.61 0.07
N MET A 447 -36.25 14.42 -0.50
CA MET A 447 -37.08 13.98 -1.62
C MET A 447 -36.93 12.47 -1.92
N THR A 448 -38.11 11.84 -1.95
CA THR A 448 -38.54 10.70 -2.77
C THR A 448 -38.18 9.28 -2.35
N SER A 449 -39.23 8.66 -1.80
CA SER A 449 -39.41 7.26 -1.42
C SER A 449 -39.35 6.28 -2.59
N THR A 450 -38.74 5.12 -2.36
CA THR A 450 -39.18 3.87 -2.97
C THR A 450 -39.26 2.77 -1.90
N ILE A 451 -40.32 1.99 -2.03
CA ILE A 451 -40.90 1.08 -1.04
C ILE A 451 -39.99 -0.12 -0.79
N TYR A 452 -39.64 -0.39 0.47
CA TYR A 452 -39.19 -1.71 0.91
C TYR A 452 -39.80 -2.05 2.27
N SER A 453 -40.60 -3.10 2.25
CA SER A 453 -41.24 -3.76 3.40
C SER A 453 -40.19 -4.47 4.27
N GLN A 454 -40.16 -4.14 5.56
CA GLN A 454 -39.51 -4.97 6.59
C GLN A 454 -40.33 -6.24 6.86
N PRO A 455 -39.67 -7.38 7.14
CA PRO A 455 -40.23 -8.42 7.98
C PRO A 455 -39.70 -8.33 9.42
N GLU A 456 -40.61 -8.54 10.38
CA GLU A 456 -40.36 -8.75 11.81
C GLU A 456 -39.37 -9.90 12.10
N PRO A 457 -38.67 -9.85 13.25
CA PRO A 457 -37.88 -10.97 13.73
C PRO A 457 -38.77 -11.98 14.47
N LEU A 458 -39.01 -13.15 13.88
CA LEU A 458 -39.59 -14.30 14.56
C LEU A 458 -38.48 -15.05 15.32
N ASN A 459 -38.26 -14.67 16.56
CA ASN A 459 -37.58 -15.53 17.54
C ASN A 459 -38.65 -16.26 18.37
N GLU A 460 -38.33 -17.50 18.75
CA GLU A 460 -38.95 -18.23 19.86
C GLU A 460 -40.13 -19.17 19.55
N ALA A 461 -39.87 -20.23 18.76
CA ALA A 461 -40.63 -21.49 18.85
C ALA A 461 -39.90 -22.67 18.18
N LEU A 462 -38.85 -23.22 18.80
CA LEU A 462 -38.40 -24.62 18.60
C LEU A 462 -37.29 -25.01 19.60
N ARG A 463 -37.62 -24.97 20.89
CA ARG A 463 -36.92 -25.75 21.92
C ARG A 463 -37.90 -26.78 22.47
N ARG A 464 -37.87 -27.99 21.91
CA ARG A 464 -38.13 -29.26 22.60
C ARG A 464 -38.06 -30.44 21.62
N ASN A 465 -37.49 -31.54 22.09
CA ASN A 465 -37.33 -32.87 21.49
C ASN A 465 -36.11 -33.11 20.58
N LEU A 466 -34.99 -33.46 21.20
CA LEU A 466 -34.07 -34.44 20.63
C LEU A 466 -33.79 -35.53 21.67
N THR A 467 -34.21 -36.73 21.29
CA THR A 467 -33.96 -38.06 21.88
C THR A 467 -32.45 -38.37 21.83
N PRO A 468 -31.88 -39.11 22.81
CA PRO A 468 -30.45 -39.45 22.78
C PRO A 468 -30.11 -40.38 21.61
N LEU A 469 -29.01 -40.07 20.89
CA LEU A 469 -28.43 -40.94 19.87
C LEU A 469 -27.79 -42.19 20.51
N PRO A 470 -27.80 -43.34 19.81
CA PRO A 470 -27.17 -44.58 20.28
C PRO A 470 -25.65 -44.50 20.26
N GLU A 471 -25.01 -45.09 21.27
CA GLU A 471 -23.56 -45.23 21.39
C GLU A 471 -22.96 -45.95 20.17
N GLN A 472 -21.93 -45.34 19.58
CA GLN A 472 -21.09 -45.99 18.58
C GLN A 472 -20.14 -47.03 19.23
N PRO A 473 -19.93 -48.19 18.61
CA PRO A 473 -18.99 -49.20 19.10
C PRO A 473 -17.54 -48.72 18.94
N ARG A 474 -16.77 -48.90 20.02
CA ARG A 474 -15.35 -48.58 20.12
C ARG A 474 -14.52 -49.47 19.16
N PRO A 475 -13.54 -48.92 18.42
CA PRO A 475 -12.71 -49.72 17.51
C PRO A 475 -11.76 -50.65 18.28
N PRO A 476 -11.43 -51.83 17.72
CA PRO A 476 -10.54 -52.78 18.38
C PRO A 476 -9.09 -52.28 18.40
N THR A 477 -8.48 -52.34 19.57
CA THR A 477 -7.04 -52.17 19.80
C THR A 477 -6.24 -53.25 19.07
N SER A 478 -5.40 -52.82 18.14
CA SER A 478 -4.38 -53.65 17.47
C SER A 478 -3.24 -53.96 18.44
N SER A 479 -3.14 -55.22 18.87
CA SER A 479 -1.98 -55.75 19.59
C SER A 479 -1.89 -57.26 19.39
N ALA A 480 -1.11 -57.69 18.38
CA ALA A 480 -0.35 -58.96 18.36
C ALA A 480 0.20 -59.25 16.95
N ILE A 481 1.37 -58.71 16.60
CA ILE A 481 2.18 -59.27 15.51
C ILE A 481 3.10 -60.32 16.14
N ARG A 482 2.76 -61.59 15.95
CA ARG A 482 3.53 -62.75 16.37
C ARG A 482 4.49 -63.12 15.22
N THR A 483 5.76 -62.78 15.35
CA THR A 483 6.82 -63.19 14.42
C THR A 483 7.02 -64.72 14.48
N LYS A 484 6.82 -65.40 13.35
CA LYS A 484 7.27 -66.80 13.14
C LYS A 484 8.71 -66.78 12.61
N PRO A 485 9.62 -67.62 13.12
CA PRO A 485 10.97 -67.75 12.57
C PRO A 485 10.98 -68.58 11.27
N LEU A 486 11.84 -68.17 10.34
CA LEU A 486 12.15 -68.86 9.07
C LEU A 486 12.98 -70.15 9.33
N PRO A 487 12.83 -71.18 8.47
CA PRO A 487 13.61 -72.41 8.56
C PRO A 487 15.05 -72.24 8.06
N PRO A 488 15.99 -73.12 8.47
CA PRO A 488 17.41 -72.97 8.15
C PRO A 488 17.70 -73.36 6.70
N ILE A 489 18.59 -72.58 6.08
CA ILE A 489 19.20 -72.87 4.79
C ILE A 489 20.31 -73.91 5.02
N HIS A 490 20.21 -75.07 4.38
CA HIS A 490 21.31 -76.01 4.24
C HIS A 490 22.13 -75.62 3.00
N ASN A 491 23.46 -75.58 3.18
CA ASN A 491 24.47 -75.35 2.15
C ASN A 491 24.41 -76.34 1.00
#